data_AF-A0A423M7B6-F1
#
_entry.id   AF-A0A423M7B6-F1
#
_cell.length_a   1.000
_cell.length_b   1.000
_cell.length_c   1.000
_cell.angle_alpha   90.00
_cell.angle_beta   90.00
_cell.angle_gamma   90.00
#
_symmetry.space_group_name_H-M   'P 1'
#
loop_
_entity.id
_entity.type
_entity.pdbx_description
1 polymer ?
#
loop_
_entity_poly.entity_id
_entity_poly.type
_entity_poly.pdbx_seq_one_letter_code
_entity_poly.pdbx_strand_id
1 'polypeptide(L)'
;MKALLVLALSSLCATAMADEIPTDVAQQQPVIEEYTYSTHLDIAKVVSMSEVPNVCEVVPAKMEYDDSKGQRHILRYSIMGNGCTN
;
A
#
# COMPACT_ATOMS: atom_id res chain seq x y z
N MET A 1 54.85 7.12 -45.72
CA MET A 1 53.84 7.07 -46.80
C MET A 1 53.00 5.81 -46.62
N LYS A 2 51.70 6.00 -46.35
CA LYS A 2 50.52 5.16 -46.65
C LYS A 2 50.69 3.62 -46.65
N ALA A 3 50.08 3.00 -45.64
CA ALA A 3 49.25 1.81 -45.85
C ALA A 3 48.02 1.93 -44.93
N LEU A 4 46.89 2.32 -45.52
CA LEU A 4 45.55 2.20 -44.97
C LEU A 4 45.01 0.82 -45.38
N LEU A 5 44.42 0.07 -44.45
CA LEU A 5 43.38 -0.95 -44.64
C LEU A 5 43.03 -1.51 -43.24
N VAL A 6 42.04 -0.92 -42.55
CA VAL A 6 40.65 -1.43 -42.44
C VAL A 6 40.58 -2.79 -41.72
N LEU A 7 40.06 -2.79 -40.50
CA LEU A 7 38.96 -3.67 -40.08
C LEU A 7 38.37 -3.13 -38.78
N ALA A 8 37.22 -2.49 -38.95
CA ALA A 8 36.33 -2.09 -37.88
C ALA A 8 35.84 -3.35 -37.14
N LEU A 9 36.21 -3.51 -35.87
CA LEU A 9 35.38 -4.24 -34.93
C LEU A 9 34.67 -3.20 -34.07
N SER A 10 33.57 -2.71 -34.62
CA SER A 10 32.47 -2.15 -33.84
C SER A 10 32.11 -3.14 -32.75
N SER A 11 32.62 -2.92 -31.54
CA SER A 11 32.08 -3.52 -30.34
C SER A 11 30.68 -2.96 -30.16
N LEU A 12 29.71 -3.63 -30.78
CA LEU A 12 28.29 -3.45 -30.52
C LEU A 12 28.05 -4.00 -29.12
N CYS A 13 28.39 -3.22 -28.10
CA CYS A 13 27.96 -3.51 -26.74
C CYS A 13 26.44 -3.49 -26.79
N ALA A 14 25.84 -4.68 -26.59
CA ALA A 14 24.41 -4.85 -26.46
C ALA A 14 23.90 -3.81 -25.45
N THR A 15 23.04 -2.92 -25.92
CA THR A 15 22.23 -2.11 -25.02
C THR A 15 21.38 -3.10 -24.24
N ALA A 16 21.71 -3.31 -22.97
CA ALA A 16 20.80 -3.93 -22.04
C ALA A 16 19.61 -2.97 -21.94
N MET A 17 18.53 -3.28 -22.65
CA MET A 17 17.25 -2.64 -22.39
C MET A 17 16.85 -3.11 -21.01
N ALA A 18 17.11 -2.29 -19.99
CA ALA A 18 16.30 -2.34 -18.79
C ALA A 18 14.92 -1.89 -19.25
N ASP A 19 14.08 -2.85 -19.62
CA ASP A 19 12.64 -2.64 -19.73
C ASP A 19 12.18 -2.39 -18.29
N GLU A 20 12.39 -1.15 -17.83
CA GLU A 20 11.64 -0.61 -16.72
C GLU A 20 10.20 -0.56 -17.19
N ILE A 21 9.50 -1.69 -17.04
CA ILE A 21 8.05 -1.74 -17.06
C ILE A 21 7.65 -0.55 -16.19
N PRO A 22 7.00 0.48 -16.76
CA PRO A 22 6.34 1.46 -15.95
C PRO A 22 5.27 0.64 -15.26
N THR A 23 5.60 0.15 -14.06
CA THR A 23 4.58 -0.20 -13.09
C THR A 23 3.97 1.16 -12.81
N ASP A 24 3.00 1.49 -13.64
CA ASP A 24 1.86 2.30 -13.25
C ASP A 24 1.23 1.54 -12.08
N VAL A 25 1.91 1.56 -10.93
CA VAL A 25 1.28 1.51 -9.63
C VAL A 25 0.53 2.82 -9.59
N ALA A 26 -0.58 2.86 -10.32
CA ALA A 26 -1.75 3.55 -9.89
C ALA A 26 -1.88 3.13 -8.43
N GLN A 27 -1.46 4.02 -7.53
CA GLN A 27 -1.69 3.84 -6.11
C GLN A 27 -3.20 3.89 -5.98
N GLN A 28 -3.84 2.74 -6.19
CA GLN A 28 -5.24 2.56 -5.90
C GLN A 28 -5.34 2.89 -4.43
N GLN A 29 -5.84 4.09 -4.12
CA GLN A 29 -6.11 4.45 -2.74
C GLN A 29 -6.95 3.32 -2.16
N PRO A 30 -6.59 2.80 -0.98
CA PRO A 30 -7.35 1.72 -0.38
C PRO A 30 -8.82 2.13 -0.32
N VAL A 31 -9.68 1.31 -0.92
CA VAL A 31 -11.12 1.50 -0.82
C VAL A 31 -11.47 1.37 0.65
N ILE A 32 -12.32 2.26 1.13
CA ILE A 32 -12.69 2.23 2.53
C ILE A 32 -13.83 1.23 2.70
N GLU A 33 -13.56 0.21 3.51
CA GLU A 33 -14.45 -0.90 3.77
C GLU A 33 -15.27 -0.60 5.03
N GLU A 34 -16.59 -0.76 4.95
CA GLU A 34 -17.47 -0.67 6.11
C GLU A 34 -17.51 -2.03 6.82
N TYR A 35 -17.13 -2.04 8.10
CA TYR A 35 -17.18 -3.26 8.91
C TYR A 35 -18.62 -3.63 9.27
N THR A 36 -19.00 -4.87 9.01
CA THR A 36 -20.21 -5.47 9.58
C THR A 36 -19.83 -6.41 10.71
N TYR A 37 -20.63 -6.43 11.78
CA TYR A 37 -20.45 -7.40 12.85
C TYR A 37 -20.47 -8.82 12.25
N SER A 38 -19.45 -9.63 12.57
CA SER A 38 -19.16 -10.95 11.99
C SER A 38 -18.28 -11.01 10.72
N THR A 39 -17.79 -9.88 10.19
CA THR A 39 -16.76 -9.94 9.13
C THR A 39 -15.46 -10.51 9.70
N HIS A 40 -14.96 -11.59 9.10
CA HIS A 40 -13.66 -12.15 9.42
C HIS A 40 -12.57 -11.40 8.67
N LEU A 41 -11.75 -10.62 9.39
CA LEU A 41 -10.67 -9.84 8.81
C LEU A 41 -9.37 -10.66 8.83
N ASP A 42 -8.65 -10.67 7.72
CA ASP A 42 -7.29 -11.19 7.65
C ASP A 42 -6.31 -10.07 7.99
N ILE A 43 -6.00 -9.88 9.28
CA ILE A 43 -5.11 -8.82 9.74
C ILE A 43 -3.75 -9.42 10.07
N ALA A 44 -2.73 -9.09 9.25
CA ALA A 44 -1.35 -9.44 9.56
C ALA A 44 -0.64 -8.34 10.37
N LYS A 45 -0.92 -7.06 10.08
CA LYS A 45 -0.32 -5.92 10.78
C LYS A 45 -1.26 -4.73 10.86
N VAL A 46 -1.45 -4.17 12.05
CA VAL A 46 -2.12 -2.88 12.22
C VAL A 46 -1.14 -1.74 11.96
N VAL A 47 -1.51 -0.82 11.08
CA VAL A 47 -0.70 0.34 10.68
C VAL A 47 -1.09 1.58 11.46
N SER A 48 -2.39 1.86 11.59
CA SER A 48 -2.89 2.96 12.40
C SER A 48 -4.34 2.73 12.84
N MET A 49 -4.75 3.43 13.89
CA MET A 49 -6.12 3.45 14.38
C MET A 49 -6.49 4.88 14.78
N SER A 50 -7.77 5.23 14.64
CA SER A 50 -8.31 6.48 15.18
C SER A 50 -8.18 6.53 16.70
N GLU A 51 -7.88 7.71 17.23
CA GLU A 51 -7.99 7.97 18.66
C GLU A 51 -9.44 7.84 19.12
N VAL A 52 -9.63 7.34 20.35
CA VAL A 52 -10.96 7.19 20.94
C VAL A 52 -11.29 8.45 21.76
N PRO A 53 -12.33 9.22 21.39
CA PRO A 53 -12.67 10.44 22.11
C PRO A 53 -13.24 10.17 23.51
N ASN A 54 -13.04 11.11 24.43
CA ASN A 54 -13.62 11.10 25.77
C ASN A 54 -15.07 11.60 25.76
N VAL A 55 -15.96 10.84 25.11
CA VAL A 55 -17.43 11.06 25.09
C VAL A 55 -18.14 9.77 25.48
N CYS A 56 -19.35 9.86 26.05
CA CYS A 56 -20.16 8.68 26.39
C CYS A 56 -21.21 8.40 25.31
N GLU A 57 -20.74 8.05 24.12
CA GLU A 57 -21.58 7.66 22.99
C GLU A 57 -20.80 6.75 22.02
N VAL A 58 -21.53 6.13 21.10
CA VAL A 58 -20.93 5.36 20.01
C VAL A 58 -20.47 6.31 18.91
N VAL A 59 -19.20 6.25 18.56
CA VAL A 59 -18.54 7.14 17.59
C VAL A 59 -17.93 6.35 16.42
N PRO A 60 -17.83 6.93 15.22
CA PRO A 60 -17.11 6.32 14.11
C PRO A 60 -15.60 6.30 14.37
N ALA A 61 -14.94 5.23 13.94
CA ALA A 61 -13.50 5.02 14.02
C ALA A 61 -12.97 4.42 12.70
N LYS A 62 -11.66 4.60 12.47
CA LYS A 62 -10.93 4.07 11.32
C LYS A 62 -9.75 3.22 11.79
N MET A 63 -9.50 2.12 11.10
CA MET A 63 -8.28 1.32 11.25
C MET A 63 -7.65 1.10 9.88
N GLU A 64 -6.34 1.27 9.78
CA GLU A 64 -5.57 0.87 8.62
C GLU A 64 -4.73 -0.36 8.97
N TYR A 65 -4.78 -1.39 8.14
CA TYR A 65 -4.05 -2.62 8.38
C TYR A 65 -3.55 -3.24 7.07
N ASP A 66 -2.48 -4.03 7.16
CA ASP A 66 -1.98 -4.88 6.08
C ASP A 66 -2.48 -6.33 6.31
N ASP A 67 -2.97 -6.98 5.25
CA ASP A 67 -3.42 -8.39 5.27
C ASP A 67 -2.25 -9.39 5.14
N SER A 68 -2.54 -10.70 5.18
CA SER A 68 -1.50 -11.74 5.03
C SER A 68 -0.82 -11.76 3.65
N LYS A 69 -1.40 -11.09 2.65
CA LYS A 69 -0.87 -10.94 1.30
C LYS A 69 -0.09 -9.62 1.11
N GLY A 70 -0.01 -8.79 2.14
CA GLY A 70 0.65 -7.49 2.11
C GLY A 70 -0.19 -6.37 1.49
N GLN A 71 -1.50 -6.54 1.36
CA GLN A 71 -2.42 -5.51 0.85
C GLN A 71 -2.88 -4.59 1.98
N ARG A 72 -2.90 -3.28 1.73
CA ARG A 72 -3.39 -2.26 2.67
C ARG A 72 -4.90 -2.14 2.58
N HIS A 73 -5.57 -2.22 3.73
CA HIS A 73 -7.00 -1.97 3.90
C HIS A 73 -7.24 -0.77 4.82
N ILE A 74 -8.35 -0.06 4.56
CA ILE A 74 -8.88 0.96 5.47
C ILE A 74 -10.28 0.51 5.89
N LEU A 75 -10.43 0.22 7.18
CA LEU A 75 -11.68 -0.22 7.78
C LEU A 75 -12.35 0.93 8.54
N ARG A 76 -13.63 1.17 8.29
CA ARG A 76 -14.49 2.01 9.13
C ARG A 76 -15.42 1.15 9.98
N TYR A 77 -15.55 1.51 11.25
CA TYR A 77 -16.36 0.82 12.23
C TYR A 77 -16.81 1.77 13.34
N SER A 78 -17.67 1.32 14.25
CA SER A 78 -18.12 2.11 15.39
C SER A 78 -17.59 1.56 16.72
N ILE A 79 -17.25 2.46 17.64
CA ILE A 79 -16.74 2.11 18.99
C ILE A 79 -17.42 2.97 20.05
N MET A 80 -17.46 2.50 21.30
CA MET A 80 -17.84 3.32 22.45
C MET A 80 -16.71 4.29 22.79
N GLY A 81 -17.03 5.56 23.01
CA GLY A 81 -16.07 6.53 23.54
C GLY A 81 -15.68 6.26 25.00
N ASN A 82 -14.59 6.88 25.45
CA ASN A 82 -14.02 6.65 26.79
C ASN A 82 -14.69 7.47 27.91
N GLY A 83 -15.73 8.25 27.59
CA GLY A 83 -16.32 9.23 28.52
C GLY A 83 -17.40 8.70 29.46
N CYS A 84 -17.71 7.39 29.44
CA CYS A 84 -18.73 6.83 30.31
C CYS A 84 -18.20 6.60 31.74
N THR A 85 -18.98 7.02 32.73
CA THR A 85 -18.69 6.82 34.17
C THR A 85 -19.89 6.15 34.84
N ASN A 86 -19.64 5.40 35.93
CA ASN A 86 -20.70 4.75 36.73
C ASN A 86 -21.47 5.73 37.62
#